data_AF-H2M1H4-F1
#
_entry.id   AF-H2M1H4-F1
#
_cell.length_a   1.000
_cell.length_b   1.000
_cell.length_c   1.000
_cell.angle_alpha   90.00
_cell.angle_beta   90.00
_cell.angle_gamma   90.00
#
_symmetry.space_group_name_H-M   'P 1'
#
loop_
_entity.id
_entity.type
_entity.pdbx_description
1 polymer ?
#
loop_
_entity_poly.entity_id
_entity_poly.type
_entity_poly.pdbx_seq_one_letter_code
_entity_poly.pdbx_strand_id
1 'polypeptide(L)'
;MFIFSLPSLSRAGVRVRRLTAQLSRAAMSAERQSSTAAPTAAILIIGDEILKGYTVDTNSTFLTQALRRLGVSVQRITVIPDIQEVIAKEVALLSSQYTHLFTSGGIGPTHDDVTLESIAMAFQEEMYHHPDLTLLVKEFFGGTDKNSPAMKMAKVPRSAKLNYGVDPQTGKPQLYPVVC
;
A
#
# COMPACT_ATOMS: atom_id res chain seq x y z
N MET A 1 -23.78 49.44 -34.08
CA MET A 1 -23.68 48.15 -33.35
C MET A 1 -22.43 48.26 -32.48
N PHE A 2 -22.62 48.37 -31.16
CA PHE A 2 -21.62 48.85 -30.21
C PHE A 2 -20.48 47.85 -29.97
N ILE A 3 -19.24 48.30 -30.14
CA ILE A 3 -18.02 47.61 -29.71
C ILE A 3 -17.77 48.02 -28.25
N PHE A 4 -17.85 47.07 -27.31
CA PHE A 4 -17.40 47.30 -25.94
C PHE A 4 -15.90 46.96 -25.82
N SER A 5 -15.12 48.00 -25.54
CA SER A 5 -13.72 47.93 -25.15
C SER A 5 -13.59 47.37 -23.73
N LEU A 6 -12.72 46.37 -23.52
CA LEU A 6 -12.36 45.86 -22.20
C LEU A 6 -11.42 46.85 -21.49
N PRO A 7 -11.64 47.18 -20.21
CA PRO A 7 -10.75 48.06 -19.47
C PRO A 7 -9.40 47.37 -19.21
N SER A 8 -8.32 48.14 -19.36
CA SER A 8 -6.96 47.68 -19.07
C SER A 8 -6.78 47.42 -17.57
N LEU A 9 -6.24 46.25 -17.25
CA LEU A 9 -5.88 45.86 -15.88
C LEU A 9 -4.84 46.84 -15.33
N SER A 10 -5.16 47.48 -14.19
CA SER A 10 -4.25 48.40 -13.52
C SER A 10 -2.99 47.66 -13.04
N ARG A 11 -1.83 48.33 -13.12
CA ARG A 11 -0.51 47.80 -12.73
C ARG A 11 -0.46 47.25 -11.30
N ALA A 12 -1.39 47.66 -10.42
CA ALA A 12 -1.51 47.15 -9.06
C ALA A 12 -2.02 45.69 -9.00
N GLY A 13 -2.99 45.32 -9.83
CA GLY A 13 -3.56 43.96 -9.85
C GLY A 13 -2.58 42.88 -10.32
N VAL A 14 -1.67 43.24 -11.23
CA VAL A 14 -0.58 42.36 -11.69
C VAL A 14 0.44 42.09 -10.58
N ARG A 15 0.70 43.09 -9.71
CA ARG A 15 1.65 42.98 -8.60
C ARG A 15 1.12 42.10 -7.48
N VAL A 16 -0.19 42.20 -7.18
CA VAL A 16 -0.88 41.36 -6.18
C VAL A 16 -0.89 39.89 -6.61
N ARG A 17 -1.16 39.58 -7.89
CA ARG A 17 -1.12 38.21 -8.44
C ARG A 17 0.28 37.58 -8.39
N ARG A 18 1.34 38.35 -8.64
CA ARG A 18 2.73 37.86 -8.53
C ARG A 18 3.11 37.54 -7.09
N LEU A 19 2.71 38.39 -6.14
CA LEU A 19 2.93 38.16 -4.71
C LEU A 19 2.17 36.92 -4.21
N THR A 20 0.91 36.74 -4.59
CA THR A 20 0.14 35.53 -4.24
C THR A 20 0.74 34.27 -4.86
N ALA A 21 1.13 34.29 -6.14
CA ALA A 21 1.79 33.15 -6.77
C ALA A 21 3.18 32.83 -6.17
N GLN A 22 3.93 33.85 -5.75
CA GLN A 22 5.22 33.68 -5.06
C GLN A 22 5.04 33.14 -3.65
N LEU A 23 4.04 33.62 -2.90
CA LEU A 23 3.68 33.11 -1.58
C LEU A 23 3.17 31.67 -1.66
N SER A 24 2.34 31.33 -2.65
CA SER A 24 1.91 29.95 -2.92
C SER A 24 3.09 29.06 -3.31
N ARG A 25 4.02 29.52 -4.14
CA ARG A 25 5.24 28.75 -4.48
C ARG A 25 6.17 28.58 -3.27
N ALA A 26 6.33 29.60 -2.44
CA ALA A 26 7.15 29.53 -1.23
C ALA A 26 6.51 28.63 -0.16
N ALA A 27 5.18 28.66 -0.01
CA ALA A 27 4.43 27.74 0.84
C ALA A 27 4.54 26.29 0.31
N MET A 28 4.39 26.07 -1.00
CA MET A 28 4.58 24.75 -1.60
C MET A 28 6.04 24.27 -1.57
N SER A 29 7.03 25.16 -1.59
CA SER A 29 8.44 24.79 -1.40
C SER A 29 8.75 24.50 0.07
N ALA A 30 8.14 25.22 1.00
CA ALA A 30 8.24 24.98 2.44
C ALA A 30 7.55 23.65 2.84
N GLU A 31 6.40 23.32 2.26
CA GLU A 31 5.74 22.01 2.42
C GLU A 31 6.53 20.88 1.75
N ARG A 32 7.16 21.12 0.59
CA ARG A 32 8.12 20.15 0.00
C ARG A 32 9.38 19.95 0.84
N GLN A 33 9.72 20.90 1.70
CA GLN A 33 10.88 20.85 2.57
C GLN A 33 10.57 20.30 3.97
N SER A 34 9.31 19.97 4.29
CA SER A 34 8.91 19.57 5.65
C SER A 34 8.87 18.05 5.92
N SER A 35 9.49 17.21 5.09
CA SER A 35 9.77 15.80 5.48
C SER A 35 11.23 15.44 5.21
N THR A 36 12.13 16.01 6.02
CA THR A 36 13.58 15.75 5.98
C THR A 36 14.01 14.47 6.70
N ALA A 37 13.07 13.70 7.25
CA ALA A 37 13.36 12.41 7.86
C ALA A 37 13.44 11.32 6.79
N ALA A 38 14.48 10.47 6.86
CA ALA A 38 14.58 9.30 5.99
C ALA A 38 13.35 8.38 6.17
N PRO A 39 12.81 7.79 5.09
CA PRO A 39 11.62 6.94 5.18
C PRO A 39 11.89 5.73 6.08
N THR A 40 10.89 5.39 6.90
CA THR A 40 10.96 4.27 7.84
C THR A 40 9.99 3.16 7.43
N ALA A 41 10.29 1.93 7.84
CA ALA A 41 9.41 0.80 7.60
C ALA A 41 9.24 -0.10 8.83
N ALA A 42 8.05 -0.69 8.93
CA ALA A 42 7.80 -1.88 9.74
C ALA A 42 7.46 -3.07 8.85
N ILE A 43 7.82 -4.26 9.32
CA ILE A 43 7.48 -5.54 8.70
C ILE A 43 6.63 -6.33 9.69
N LEU A 44 5.47 -6.81 9.24
CA LEU A 44 4.55 -7.66 9.99
C LEU A 44 4.49 -9.03 9.34
N ILE A 45 5.09 -10.02 9.99
CA ILE A 45 5.01 -11.42 9.58
C ILE A 45 3.81 -12.05 10.29
N ILE A 46 2.94 -12.68 9.52
CA ILE A 46 1.69 -13.28 9.97
C ILE A 46 1.79 -14.76 9.62
N GLY A 47 1.81 -15.62 10.63
CA GLY A 47 2.02 -17.04 10.42
C GLY A 47 2.31 -17.77 11.72
N ASP A 48 1.36 -18.61 12.12
CA ASP A 48 1.47 -19.52 13.26
C ASP A 48 2.69 -20.45 13.17
N GLU A 49 3.08 -20.86 11.97
CA GLU A 49 4.23 -21.73 11.71
C GLU A 49 5.57 -21.06 12.03
N ILE A 50 5.64 -19.73 11.92
CA ILE A 50 6.82 -18.95 12.31
C ILE A 50 6.91 -18.91 13.84
N LEU A 51 5.78 -18.63 14.52
CA LEU A 51 5.72 -18.62 15.98
C LEU A 51 6.02 -19.99 16.60
N LYS A 52 5.59 -21.07 15.95
CA LYS A 52 5.85 -22.46 16.37
C LYS A 52 7.27 -22.93 16.02
N GLY A 53 8.03 -22.15 15.24
CA GLY A 53 9.38 -22.50 14.80
C GLY A 53 9.43 -23.64 13.78
N TYR A 54 8.32 -23.96 13.12
CA TYR A 54 8.28 -24.97 12.06
C TYR A 54 8.87 -24.45 10.75
N THR A 55 8.75 -23.14 10.53
CA THR A 55 9.34 -22.46 9.38
C THR A 55 10.24 -21.33 9.85
N VAL A 56 11.40 -21.21 9.22
CA VAL A 56 12.32 -20.08 9.47
C VAL A 56 11.84 -18.88 8.67
N ASP A 57 11.63 -17.75 9.34
CA ASP A 57 11.33 -16.49 8.67
C ASP A 57 12.52 -16.00 7.84
N THR A 58 12.38 -16.11 6.52
CA THR A 58 13.32 -15.56 5.54
C THR A 58 12.80 -14.28 4.86
N ASN A 59 11.50 -13.99 5.03
CA ASN A 59 10.82 -12.87 4.39
C ASN A 59 11.28 -11.55 5.00
N SER A 60 11.37 -11.46 6.32
CA SER A 60 11.84 -10.26 7.00
C SER A 60 13.29 -9.91 6.63
N THR A 61 14.14 -10.93 6.50
CA THR A 61 15.54 -10.77 6.07
C THR A 61 15.60 -10.24 4.63
N PHE A 62 14.85 -10.85 3.71
CA PHE A 62 14.77 -10.41 2.32
C PHE A 62 14.31 -8.95 2.21
N LEU A 63 13.19 -8.61 2.86
CA LEU A 63 12.62 -7.27 2.84
C LEU A 63 13.57 -6.23 3.44
N THR A 64 14.21 -6.55 4.58
CA THR A 64 15.15 -5.64 5.23
C THR A 64 16.35 -5.32 4.33
N GLN A 65 16.90 -6.32 3.65
CA GLN A 65 17.98 -6.11 2.69
C GLN A 65 17.54 -5.27 1.49
N ALA A 66 16.35 -5.52 0.95
CA ALA A 66 15.80 -4.76 -0.16
C ALA A 66 15.54 -3.29 0.21
N LEU A 67 14.86 -3.06 1.32
CA LEU A 67 14.53 -1.72 1.83
C LEU A 67 15.80 -0.92 2.17
N ARG A 68 16.81 -1.57 2.76
CA ARG A 68 18.11 -0.93 3.01
C ARG A 68 18.76 -0.42 1.73
N ARG A 69 18.73 -1.19 0.63
CA ARG A 69 19.27 -0.75 -0.67
C ARG A 69 18.51 0.46 -1.24
N LEU A 70 17.24 0.61 -0.88
CA LEU A 70 16.38 1.73 -1.27
C LEU A 70 16.49 2.93 -0.31
N GLY A 71 17.35 2.87 0.71
CA GLY A 71 17.48 3.95 1.70
C GLY A 71 16.33 4.02 2.72
N VAL A 72 15.51 2.98 2.82
CA VAL A 72 14.43 2.88 3.81
C VAL A 72 14.94 2.16 5.05
N SER A 73 14.77 2.78 6.22
CA SER A 73 15.19 2.21 7.50
C SER A 73 14.08 1.33 8.07
N VAL A 74 14.29 0.01 8.07
CA VAL A 74 13.42 -0.91 8.83
C VAL A 74 13.70 -0.73 10.31
N GLN A 75 12.66 -0.34 11.07
CA GLN A 75 12.76 -0.02 12.50
C GLN A 75 12.02 -1.02 13.39
N ARG A 76 11.13 -1.82 12.81
CA ARG A 76 10.39 -2.86 13.54
C ARG A 76 10.10 -4.06 12.65
N ILE A 77 10.25 -5.25 13.23
CA ILE A 77 9.78 -6.51 12.67
C ILE A 77 8.96 -7.16 13.78
N THR A 78 7.69 -7.47 13.49
CA THR A 78 6.78 -8.14 14.43
C THR A 78 6.29 -9.43 13.78
N VAL A 79 6.24 -10.52 14.55
CA VAL A 79 5.65 -11.80 14.14
C VAL A 79 4.40 -12.05 14.99
N ILE A 80 3.27 -12.35 14.36
CA ILE A 80 1.97 -12.53 15.03
C ILE A 80 1.20 -13.75 14.49
N PRO A 81 0.23 -14.29 15.26
CA PRO A 81 -0.59 -15.40 14.80
C PRO A 81 -1.63 -14.95 13.76
N ASP A 82 -2.20 -15.92 13.05
CA ASP A 82 -3.29 -15.78 12.08
C ASP A 82 -4.65 -15.50 12.77
N ILE A 83 -4.72 -14.41 13.54
CA ILE A 83 -5.92 -14.00 14.28
C ILE A 83 -6.32 -12.59 13.82
N GLN A 84 -7.55 -12.47 13.32
CA GLN A 84 -8.03 -11.27 12.64
C GLN A 84 -7.89 -10.00 13.48
N GLU A 85 -8.31 -10.04 14.74
CA GLU A 85 -8.28 -8.89 15.65
C GLU A 85 -6.84 -8.50 16.01
N VAL A 86 -5.93 -9.49 16.12
CA VAL A 86 -4.52 -9.25 16.41
C VAL A 86 -3.86 -8.55 15.23
N ILE A 87 -4.08 -9.07 14.01
CA ILE A 87 -3.56 -8.48 12.78
C ILE A 87 -4.11 -7.06 12.60
N ALA A 88 -5.42 -6.86 12.73
CA ALA A 88 -6.03 -5.54 12.54
C ALA A 88 -5.46 -4.51 13.53
N LYS A 89 -5.27 -4.89 14.79
CA LYS A 89 -4.68 -4.02 15.81
C LYS A 89 -3.22 -3.64 15.49
N GLU A 90 -2.40 -4.62 15.10
CA GLU A 90 -1.00 -4.36 14.74
C GLU A 90 -0.88 -3.54 13.46
N VAL A 91 -1.73 -3.79 12.46
CA VAL A 91 -1.78 -2.98 11.22
C VAL A 91 -2.10 -1.53 11.57
N ALA A 92 -3.14 -1.26 12.37
CA ALA A 92 -3.50 0.09 12.78
C ALA A 92 -2.38 0.78 13.57
N LEU A 93 -1.73 0.05 14.48
CA LEU A 93 -0.61 0.57 15.26
C LEU A 93 0.58 0.93 14.38
N LEU A 94 1.07 -0.01 13.57
CA LEU A 94 2.31 0.14 12.81
C LEU A 94 2.14 1.12 11.65
N SER A 95 1.01 1.10 10.95
CA SER A 95 0.74 2.04 9.86
C SER A 95 0.71 3.50 10.33
N SER A 96 0.33 3.75 11.60
CA SER A 96 0.36 5.10 12.17
C SER A 96 1.76 5.60 12.57
N GLN A 97 2.73 4.69 12.73
CA GLN A 97 4.05 4.99 13.28
C GLN A 97 5.17 5.04 12.24
N TYR A 98 5.01 4.35 11.10
CA TYR A 98 6.06 4.18 10.10
C TYR A 98 5.62 4.68 8.73
N THR A 99 6.57 5.12 7.91
CA THR A 99 6.28 5.58 6.54
C THR A 99 5.71 4.45 5.68
N HIS A 100 6.20 3.22 5.89
CA HIS A 100 5.74 2.03 5.18
C HIS A 100 5.48 0.87 6.16
N LEU A 101 4.42 0.11 5.89
CA LEU A 101 4.14 -1.17 6.54
C LEU A 101 4.11 -2.25 5.46
N PHE A 102 4.90 -3.31 5.64
CA PHE A 102 4.86 -4.50 4.80
C PHE A 102 4.31 -5.67 5.60
N THR A 103 3.33 -6.39 5.04
CA THR A 103 2.81 -7.63 5.61
C THR A 103 3.29 -8.83 4.81
N SER A 104 3.46 -9.97 5.46
CA SER A 104 3.79 -11.23 4.79
C SER A 104 3.09 -12.40 5.49
N GLY A 105 2.40 -13.24 4.71
CA GLY A 105 1.63 -14.39 5.20
C GLY A 105 0.12 -14.14 5.30
N GLY A 106 -0.66 -15.22 5.47
CA GLY A 106 -2.11 -15.19 5.68
C GLY A 106 -2.95 -14.70 4.49
N ILE A 107 -2.52 -14.91 3.23
CA ILE A 107 -3.22 -14.43 2.01
C ILE A 107 -3.70 -15.56 1.09
N GLY A 108 -3.56 -16.82 1.49
CA GLY A 108 -3.99 -17.97 0.71
C GLY A 108 -5.50 -18.27 0.79
N PRO A 109 -5.91 -19.45 0.33
CA PRO A 109 -7.31 -19.84 0.24
C PRO A 109 -7.87 -20.48 1.51
N THR A 110 -7.06 -20.67 2.57
CA THR A 110 -7.50 -21.40 3.77
C THR A 110 -8.31 -20.50 4.70
N HIS A 111 -8.92 -21.10 5.72
CA HIS A 111 -9.79 -20.38 6.65
C HIS A 111 -8.99 -19.43 7.54
N ASP A 112 -7.79 -19.84 7.92
CA ASP A 112 -6.81 -19.09 8.71
C ASP A 112 -6.10 -17.98 7.93
N ASP A 113 -6.10 -17.99 6.60
CA ASP A 113 -5.52 -16.91 5.77
C ASP A 113 -6.32 -15.59 5.84
N VAL A 114 -6.25 -14.83 6.94
CA VAL A 114 -7.16 -13.70 7.20
C VAL A 114 -6.54 -12.30 7.03
N THR A 115 -5.36 -12.18 6.41
CA THR A 115 -4.59 -10.93 6.36
C THR A 115 -5.36 -9.79 5.67
N LEU A 116 -5.95 -10.03 4.49
CA LEU A 116 -6.62 -8.96 3.74
C LEU A 116 -7.92 -8.50 4.42
N GLU A 117 -8.68 -9.42 5.01
CA GLU A 117 -9.85 -9.09 5.82
C GLU A 117 -9.47 -8.31 7.09
N SER A 118 -8.33 -8.63 7.70
CA SER A 118 -7.81 -7.92 8.86
C SER A 118 -7.35 -6.50 8.52
N ILE A 119 -6.73 -6.31 7.35
CA ILE A 119 -6.35 -5.00 6.84
C ILE A 119 -7.59 -4.15 6.58
N ALA A 120 -8.62 -4.72 5.93
CA ALA A 120 -9.90 -4.03 5.75
C ALA A 120 -10.53 -3.63 7.08
N MET A 121 -10.50 -4.51 8.09
CA MET A 121 -10.97 -4.20 9.44
C MET A 121 -10.18 -3.04 10.06
N ALA A 122 -8.85 -3.03 9.96
CA ALA A 122 -7.99 -1.97 10.50
C ALA A 122 -8.30 -0.59 9.92
N PHE A 123 -8.59 -0.53 8.61
CA PHE A 123 -8.91 0.71 7.90
C PHE A 123 -10.41 0.99 7.77
N GLN A 124 -11.27 0.14 8.35
CA GLN A 124 -12.73 0.25 8.30
C GLN A 124 -13.27 0.27 6.86
N GLU A 125 -12.72 -0.59 6.01
CA GLU A 125 -13.08 -0.70 4.61
C GLU A 125 -13.94 -1.92 4.30
N GLU A 126 -14.76 -1.79 3.26
CA GLU A 126 -15.45 -2.92 2.67
C GLU A 126 -14.49 -3.73 1.78
N MET A 127 -14.64 -5.05 1.81
CA MET A 127 -13.96 -5.95 0.89
C MET A 127 -14.75 -6.09 -0.41
N TYR A 128 -14.06 -6.17 -1.55
CA TYR A 128 -14.68 -6.46 -2.84
C TYR A 128 -13.80 -7.37 -3.69
N HIS A 129 -14.42 -8.08 -4.65
CA HIS A 129 -13.68 -8.88 -5.62
C HIS A 129 -13.01 -7.98 -6.66
N HIS A 130 -11.68 -7.93 -6.66
CA HIS A 130 -10.93 -7.23 -7.69
C HIS A 130 -11.03 -8.01 -9.02
N PRO A 131 -11.42 -7.37 -10.15
CA PRO A 131 -11.56 -8.06 -11.43
C PRO A 131 -10.30 -8.83 -11.86
N ASP A 132 -9.14 -8.18 -11.79
CA ASP A 132 -7.87 -8.80 -12.22
C ASP A 132 -7.47 -9.99 -11.35
N LEU A 133 -7.57 -9.88 -10.02
CA LEU A 133 -7.31 -11.02 -9.14
C LEU A 133 -8.32 -12.14 -9.31
N THR A 134 -9.58 -11.81 -9.62
CA THR A 134 -10.62 -12.82 -9.89
C THR A 134 -10.26 -13.64 -11.12
N LEU A 135 -9.75 -13.01 -12.18
CA LEU A 135 -9.28 -13.71 -13.37
C LEU A 135 -8.07 -14.58 -13.05
N LEU A 136 -7.10 -14.03 -12.31
CA LEU A 136 -5.90 -14.74 -11.91
C LEU A 136 -6.23 -16.00 -11.10
N VAL A 137 -7.08 -15.89 -10.08
CA VAL A 137 -7.53 -17.02 -9.26
C VAL A 137 -8.23 -18.07 -10.13
N LYS A 138 -9.12 -17.67 -11.04
CA LYS A 138 -9.79 -18.61 -11.94
C LYS A 138 -8.80 -19.35 -12.84
N GLU A 139 -7.79 -18.67 -13.36
CA GLU A 139 -6.76 -19.27 -14.20
C GLU A 139 -5.90 -20.25 -13.40
N PHE A 140 -5.42 -19.84 -12.22
CA PHE A 140 -4.55 -20.64 -11.39
C PHE A 140 -5.22 -21.93 -10.89
N PHE A 141 -6.49 -21.86 -10.49
CA PHE A 141 -7.23 -23.00 -9.94
C PHE A 141 -8.05 -23.78 -10.99
N GLY A 142 -7.97 -23.43 -12.29
CA GLY A 142 -8.63 -24.18 -13.37
C GLY A 142 -10.14 -23.98 -13.46
N GLY A 143 -10.64 -22.80 -13.11
CA GLY A 143 -12.06 -22.46 -13.05
C GLY A 143 -12.64 -22.69 -11.66
N THR A 144 -13.16 -21.62 -11.06
CA THR A 144 -13.68 -21.65 -9.68
C THR A 144 -15.06 -21.02 -9.60
N ASP A 145 -15.93 -21.60 -8.77
CA ASP A 145 -17.18 -20.95 -8.37
C ASP A 145 -16.88 -19.70 -7.55
N LYS A 146 -17.76 -18.69 -7.63
CA LYS A 146 -17.61 -17.42 -6.92
C LYS A 146 -17.53 -17.60 -5.40
N ASN A 147 -18.13 -18.65 -4.86
CA ASN A 147 -18.15 -18.95 -3.42
C ASN A 147 -17.06 -19.94 -2.99
N SER A 148 -16.17 -20.36 -3.90
CA SER A 148 -15.06 -21.25 -3.54
C SER A 148 -14.07 -20.56 -2.57
N PRO A 149 -13.39 -21.32 -1.70
CA PRO A 149 -12.36 -20.77 -0.81
C PRO A 149 -11.26 -20.01 -1.56
N ALA A 150 -10.90 -20.46 -2.77
CA ALA A 150 -9.92 -19.80 -3.63
C ALA A 150 -10.28 -18.34 -3.96
N MET A 151 -11.57 -18.02 -4.10
CA MET A 151 -12.02 -16.66 -4.43
C MET A 151 -11.81 -15.65 -3.30
N LYS A 152 -11.44 -16.11 -2.09
CA LYS A 152 -10.98 -15.26 -1.00
C LYS A 152 -9.74 -14.44 -1.41
N MET A 153 -8.80 -15.07 -2.12
CA MET A 153 -7.58 -14.43 -2.62
C MET A 153 -7.84 -13.32 -3.65
N ALA A 154 -9.06 -13.25 -4.20
CA ALA A 154 -9.48 -12.19 -5.11
C ALA A 154 -10.19 -11.03 -4.40
N LYS A 155 -10.46 -11.13 -3.09
CA LYS A 155 -11.09 -10.07 -2.31
C LYS A 155 -10.03 -9.17 -1.71
N VAL A 156 -10.17 -7.86 -1.88
CA VAL A 156 -9.26 -6.84 -1.34
C VAL A 156 -10.05 -5.67 -0.75
N PRO A 157 -9.44 -4.86 0.14
CA PRO A 157 -10.03 -3.60 0.59
C PRO A 157 -10.35 -2.68 -0.60
N ARG A 158 -11.40 -1.87 -0.48
CA ARG A 158 -11.91 -1.07 -1.60
C ARG A 158 -10.93 -0.03 -2.14
N SER A 159 -10.05 0.50 -1.29
CA SER A 159 -9.03 1.47 -1.67
C SER A 159 -7.77 0.84 -2.30
N ALA A 160 -7.68 -0.50 -2.27
CA ALA A 160 -6.47 -1.23 -2.64
C ALA A 160 -6.09 -1.04 -4.12
N LYS A 161 -4.79 -0.97 -4.36
CA LYS A 161 -4.16 -0.89 -5.67
C LYS A 161 -3.26 -2.10 -5.88
N LEU A 162 -3.28 -2.61 -7.11
CA LEU A 162 -2.42 -3.72 -7.51
C LEU A 162 -1.15 -3.18 -8.17
N ASN A 163 0.00 -3.50 -7.59
CA ASN A 163 1.31 -3.14 -8.13
C ASN A 163 2.01 -4.38 -8.66
N TYR A 164 2.12 -4.48 -9.98
CA TYR A 164 2.80 -5.58 -10.65
C TYR A 164 4.29 -5.27 -10.79
N GLY A 165 5.12 -6.16 -10.25
CA GLY A 165 6.57 -6.10 -10.45
C GLY A 165 6.96 -6.58 -11.85
N VAL A 166 8.24 -6.43 -12.17
CA VAL A 166 8.85 -7.05 -13.35
C VAL A 166 9.96 -7.97 -12.87
N ASP A 167 10.01 -9.18 -13.40
CA ASP A 167 11.12 -10.10 -13.16
C ASP A 167 12.41 -9.51 -13.76
N PRO A 168 13.46 -9.26 -12.94
CA PRO A 168 14.69 -8.67 -13.43
C PRO A 168 15.49 -9.58 -14.37
N GLN A 169 15.26 -10.89 -14.35
CA GLN A 169 15.96 -11.85 -15.22
C GLN A 169 15.25 -12.00 -16.57
N THR A 170 13.92 -12.09 -16.56
CA THR A 170 13.15 -12.37 -17.78
C THR A 170 12.51 -11.14 -18.41
N GLY A 171 12.44 -10.02 -17.68
CA GLY A 171 11.75 -8.79 -18.11
C GLY A 171 10.24 -8.94 -18.18
N LYS A 172 9.68 -10.08 -17.77
CA LYS A 172 8.24 -10.34 -17.80
C LYS A 172 7.56 -9.73 -16.56
N PRO A 173 6.31 -9.25 -16.67
CA PRO A 173 5.53 -8.88 -15.50
C PRO A 173 5.43 -10.06 -14.53
N GLN A 174 5.52 -9.77 -13.23
CA GLN A 174 5.20 -10.73 -12.19
C GLN A 174 3.74 -11.13 -12.30
N LEU A 175 3.47 -12.42 -12.12
CA LEU A 175 2.10 -12.92 -12.21
C LEU A 175 1.23 -12.36 -11.07
N TYR A 176 1.80 -12.29 -9.87
CA TYR A 176 1.09 -11.82 -8.67
C TYR A 176 1.48 -10.39 -8.33
N PRO A 177 0.51 -9.51 -8.02
CA PRO A 177 0.79 -8.15 -7.61
C PRO A 177 1.11 -8.06 -6.11
N VAL A 178 1.73 -6.94 -5.73
CA VAL A 178 1.64 -6.43 -4.36
C VAL A 178 0.35 -5.64 -4.22
N VAL A 179 -0.44 -5.96 -3.19
CA VAL A 179 -1.68 -5.22 -2.85
C VAL A 179 -1.30 -4.08 -1.90
N CYS A 180 -1.62 -2.84 -2.25
CA CYS A 180 -1.24 -1.63 -1.51
C CYS A 180 -2.43 -0.71 -1.23
#